data_AF-A0A1M6BG95-F1
#
_entry.id   AF-A0A1M6BG95-F1
#
_cell.length_a   1.000
_cell.length_b   1.000
_cell.length_c   1.000
_cell.angle_alpha   90.00
_cell.angle_beta   90.00
_cell.angle_gamma   90.00
#
_symmetry.space_group_name_H-M   'P 1'
#
loop_
_entity.id
_entity.type
_entity.pdbx_description
1 polymer ?
#
loop_
_entity_poly.entity_id
_entity_poly.type
_entity_poly.pdbx_seq_one_letter_code
_entity_poly.pdbx_strand_id
1 'polypeptide(L)' 'MTLNLLPPPAQPVTREAGRAELVSIWDGLDADGRRMLMAQARAVAEVTGRVRDTPEPRA' A
#
# COMPACT_ATOMS: atom_id res chain seq x y z
N MET A 1 -40.92 -6.74 6.73
CA MET A 1 -39.75 -5.83 6.82
C MET A 1 -38.51 -6.69 6.63
N THR A 2 -37.86 -6.58 5.48
CA THR A 2 -36.77 -7.49 5.09
C THR A 2 -35.44 -6.87 5.49
N LEU A 3 -34.65 -7.54 6.33
CA LEU A 3 -33.29 -7.12 6.68
C LEU A 3 -32.35 -7.52 5.53
N ASN A 4 -31.71 -6.53 4.91
CA ASN A 4 -30.69 -6.79 3.92
C ASN A 4 -29.40 -7.21 4.64
N LEU A 5 -29.03 -8.49 4.50
CA LEU A 5 -27.85 -9.09 5.13
C LEU A 5 -26.61 -9.06 4.22
N LEU A 6 -26.72 -8.48 3.01
CA LEU A 6 -25.54 -8.34 2.17
C LEU A 6 -24.58 -7.32 2.78
N PRO A 7 -23.28 -7.66 2.91
CA PRO A 7 -22.29 -6.68 3.29
C PRO A 7 -22.27 -5.55 2.25
N PRO A 8 -22.14 -4.28 2.69
CA PRO A 8 -22.04 -3.17 1.77
C PRO A 8 -20.81 -3.37 0.86
N PRO A 9 -20.89 -2.91 -0.40
CA PRO A 9 -19.75 -2.98 -1.30
C PRO A 9 -18.55 -2.25 -0.68
N ALA A 10 -17.36 -2.81 -0.87
CA ALA A 10 -16.13 -2.17 -0.44
C ALA A 10 -16.03 -0.78 -1.06
N GLN A 11 -15.81 0.23 -0.22
CA GLN A 11 -15.63 1.59 -0.70
C GLN A 11 -14.24 1.71 -1.36
N PRO A 12 -14.11 2.47 -2.46
CA PRO A 12 -12.82 2.73 -3.06
C PRO A 12 -11.88 3.44 -2.06
N VAL A 13 -10.66 2.92 -1.90
CA VAL A 13 -9.65 3.59 -1.08
C VAL A 13 -9.20 4.86 -1.80
N THR A 14 -9.46 6.02 -1.20
CA THR A 14 -8.95 7.30 -1.71
C THR A 14 -7.47 7.44 -1.40
N ARG A 15 -6.75 8.26 -2.19
CA ARG A 15 -5.31 8.47 -1.99
C ARG A 15 -4.98 8.97 -0.58
N GLU A 16 -5.82 9.85 -0.03
CA GLU A 16 -5.62 10.46 1.28
C GLU A 16 -5.90 9.47 2.42
N ALA A 17 -7.03 8.77 2.37
CA ALA A 17 -7.39 7.75 3.36
C ALA A 17 -6.38 6.60 3.34
N GLY A 18 -6.01 6.10 2.16
CA GLY A 18 -5.01 5.05 2.01
C GLY A 18 -3.63 5.48 2.51
N ARG A 19 -3.24 6.75 2.32
CA ARG A 19 -1.99 7.27 2.88
C ARG A 19 -2.03 7.30 4.41
N ALA A 20 -3.12 7.77 5.00
CA ALA A 20 -3.27 7.83 6.45
C ALA A 20 -3.18 6.43 7.08
N GLU A 21 -3.82 5.44 6.47
CA GLU A 21 -3.76 4.05 6.90
C GLU A 21 -2.32 3.48 6.83
N LEU A 22 -1.62 3.70 5.72
CA LEU A 22 -0.22 3.25 5.57
C LEU A 22 0.73 3.89 6.61
N VAL A 23 0.51 5.15 6.96
CA VAL A 23 1.27 5.82 8.02
C VAL A 23 0.99 5.17 9.37
N SER A 24 -0.28 4.92 9.70
CA SER A 24 -0.65 4.25 10.95
C SER A 24 -0.05 2.84 11.04
N ILE A 25 -0.01 2.09 9.94
CA ILE A 25 0.65 0.78 9.89
C ILE A 25 2.15 0.93 10.12
N TRP A 26 2.80 1.86 9.41
CA TRP A 26 4.24 2.12 9.52
C TRP A 26 4.69 2.44 10.95
N ASP A 27 3.92 3.29 11.64
CA ASP A 27 4.24 3.74 13.00
C ASP A 27 4.15 2.60 14.03
N GLY A 28 3.30 1.60 13.79
CA GLY A 28 3.14 0.43 14.64
C GLY A 28 4.17 -0.70 14.41
N LEU A 29 4.99 -0.60 13.36
CA LEU A 29 5.97 -1.65 13.02
C LEU A 29 7.34 -1.39 13.64
N ASP A 30 8.00 -2.48 14.01
CA ASP A 30 9.42 -2.49 14.35
C ASP A 30 10.32 -2.43 13.08
N ALA A 31 11.64 -2.52 13.28
CA ALA A 31 12.60 -2.44 12.17
C ALA A 31 12.39 -3.55 11.13
N ASP A 32 12.03 -4.77 11.56
CA ASP A 32 11.86 -5.92 10.67
C ASP A 32 10.55 -5.81 9.88
N GLY A 33 9.47 -5.42 10.56
CA GLY A 33 8.18 -5.12 9.95
C GLY A 33 8.28 -4.01 8.90
N ARG A 34 9.00 -2.93 9.19
CA ARG A 34 9.24 -1.83 8.24
C ARG A 34 10.01 -2.29 7.00
N ARG A 35 11.03 -3.15 7.19
CA ARG A 35 11.79 -3.74 6.07
C ARG A 35 10.89 -4.61 5.19
N MET A 36 10.06 -5.44 5.80
CA MET A 36 9.11 -6.29 5.07
C MET A 36 8.08 -5.47 4.29
N LEU A 37 7.47 -4.45 4.92
CA LEU A 37 6.50 -3.58 4.27
C LEU A 37 7.07 -2.88 3.03
N MET A 38 8.32 -2.41 3.11
CA MET A 38 9.02 -1.81 1.97
C MET A 38 9.32 -2.81 0.86
N ALA A 39 9.71 -4.05 1.20
CA ALA A 39 9.92 -5.11 0.23
C ALA A 39 8.62 -5.45 -0.52
N GLN A 40 7.49 -5.50 0.18
CA GLN A 40 6.17 -5.71 -0.41
C GLN A 40 5.78 -4.54 -1.32
N ALA A 41 5.96 -3.29 -0.87
CA ALA A 41 5.68 -2.10 -1.67
C ALA A 41 6.50 -2.11 -2.98
N ARG A 42 7.77 -2.52 -2.92
CA ARG A 42 8.63 -2.67 -4.10
C ARG A 42 8.13 -3.76 -5.04
N ALA A 43 7.83 -4.96 -4.53
CA ALA A 43 7.29 -6.05 -5.34
C ALA A 43 6.00 -5.65 -6.06
N VAL A 44 5.08 -4.95 -5.37
CA VAL A 44 3.87 -4.40 -5.97
C VAL A 44 4.20 -3.36 -7.04
N ALA A 45 5.15 -2.47 -6.80
CA ALA A 45 5.57 -1.49 -7.79
C ALA A 45 6.16 -2.16 -9.05
N GLU A 46 6.93 -3.24 -8.90
CA GLU A 46 7.49 -4.01 -10.01
C GLU A 46 6.37 -4.67 -10.83
N VAL A 47 5.46 -5.41 -10.17
CA VAL A 47 4.32 -6.07 -10.84
C VAL A 47 3.39 -5.08 -11.51
N THR A 48 3.25 -3.87 -10.96
CA THR A 48 2.37 -2.82 -11.51
C THR A 48 3.07 -1.89 -12.49
N GLY A 49 4.33 -2.16 -12.86
CA GLY A 49 5.09 -1.34 -13.81
C GLY A 49 5.37 0.09 -13.34
N ARG A 50 5.37 0.31 -12.01
CA ARG A 50 5.59 1.63 -11.38
C ARG A 50 7.02 1.84 -10.91
N VAL A 51 7.88 0.83 -10.99
CA VAL A 51 9.32 1.03 -10.83
C VAL A 51 9.82 1.83 -12.03
N ARG A 52 10.13 3.10 -11.81
CA ARG A 52 10.91 3.88 -12.77
C ARG A 52 12.32 3.31 -12.81
N ASP A 53 12.82 2.98 -14.00
CA ASP A 53 14.26 2.87 -14.24
C ASP A 53 14.91 4.11 -13.65
N THR A 54 15.70 3.93 -12.60
CA THR A 54 16.54 5.00 -12.10
C THR A 54 17.73 5.02 -13.05
N PRO A 55 17.93 6.07 -13.89
CA PRO A 55 19.09 6.07 -14.78
C PRO A 55 20.35 6.05 -13.90
N GLU A 56 21.23 5.08 -14.15
CA GLU A 56 22.56 5.04 -13.54
C GLU A 56 23.26 6.39 -13.78
N PRO A 57 23.95 6.97 -12.79
CA PRO A 57 24.81 8.11 -13.04
C PRO A 57 25.92 7.63 -13.99
N ARG A 58 25.90 8.11 -15.23
CA ARG A 58 27.04 7.96 -16.14
C ARG A 58 28.26 8.62 -15.47
N ALA A 59 29.25 7.78 -15.17
CA ALA A 59 30.60 8.21 -14.82
C ALA A 59 31.29 8.91 -15.99
#